data_AF-A0A955CBQ6-F1
#
_entry.id   AF-A0A955CBQ6-F1
#
_cell.length_a   1.000
_cell.length_b   1.000
_cell.length_c   1.000
_cell.angle_alpha   90.00
_cell.angle_beta   90.00
_cell.angle_gamma   90.00
#
_symmetry.space_group_name_H-M   'P 1'
#
loop_
_entity.id
_entity.type
_entity.pdbx_description
1 polymer ?
#
loop_
_entity_poly.entity_id
_entity_poly.type
_entity_poly.pdbx_seq_one_letter_code
_entity_poly.pdbx_strand_id
1 'polypeptide(L)'
;MRRRRSIRTWAPFLLLTIPAMAADSGGGNGVATPSVSPSFDRTAIHLAAATLRPLPETSLLFAERTAVAAGEYILQLDGPMTPERRSSLEAAGVIPGDYLPFHTYVIHIDRNFDASRLKLLSFVRWVGAFEPAWKRHPDIGRRARDGGGESNLTVTLFTGADPIAARRAIERVNGAVVHHAADVGGHVTFRITIPNAAIDQLVAIDAVRFI
;
A
#
# COMPACT_ATOMS: atom_id res chain seq x y z
N MET A 1 -12.19 -12.14 48.59
CA MET A 1 -12.63 -10.72 48.49
C MET A 1 -11.88 -10.09 47.32
N ARG A 2 -12.43 -9.35 46.37
CA ARG A 2 -13.78 -8.81 46.15
C ARG A 2 -13.77 -8.34 44.67
N ARG A 3 -14.74 -8.80 43.87
CA ARG A 3 -15.02 -8.29 42.52
C ARG A 3 -15.21 -6.77 42.56
N ARG A 4 -14.62 -6.02 41.62
CA ARG A 4 -15.09 -4.68 41.28
C ARG A 4 -15.74 -4.69 39.90
N ARG A 5 -17.06 -4.49 39.95
CA ARG A 5 -17.96 -4.20 38.84
C ARG A 5 -17.64 -2.80 38.31
N SER A 6 -17.75 -2.62 37.00
CA SER A 6 -17.98 -1.30 36.40
C SER A 6 -19.13 -1.44 35.41
N ILE A 7 -20.28 -0.95 35.86
CA ILE A 7 -21.53 -0.80 35.13
C ILE A 7 -21.35 0.38 34.16
N ARG A 8 -21.70 0.21 32.88
CA ARG A 8 -21.87 1.33 31.96
C ARG A 8 -23.28 1.28 31.37
N THR A 9 -24.02 2.29 31.77
CA THR A 9 -25.41 2.64 31.51
C THR A 9 -25.73 2.75 30.02
N TRP A 10 -26.86 2.16 29.61
CA TRP A 10 -27.53 2.38 28.33
C TRP A 10 -28.50 3.56 28.46
N ALA A 11 -28.51 4.46 27.48
CA ALA A 11 -29.52 5.50 27.32
C ALA A 11 -30.35 5.21 26.06
N PRO A 12 -31.70 5.23 26.12
CA PRO A 12 -32.55 5.02 24.96
C PRO A 12 -32.67 6.30 24.12
N PHE A 13 -32.52 6.16 22.80
CA PHE A 13 -32.80 7.24 21.85
C PHE A 13 -34.31 7.39 21.64
N LEU A 14 -34.79 8.62 21.83
CA LEU A 14 -36.15 9.08 21.65
C LEU A 14 -36.54 9.06 20.16
N LEU A 15 -37.68 8.48 19.83
CA LEU A 15 -38.35 8.66 18.52
C LEU A 15 -38.83 10.10 18.40
N LEU A 16 -38.41 10.79 17.33
CA LEU A 16 -39.03 12.03 16.88
C LEU A 16 -39.83 11.75 15.60
N THR A 17 -41.13 11.95 15.69
CA THR A 17 -42.14 11.80 14.65
C THR A 17 -42.01 12.91 13.60
N ILE A 18 -41.98 12.54 12.32
CA ILE A 18 -41.98 13.49 11.19
C ILE A 18 -43.42 13.65 10.68
N PRO A 19 -43.97 14.87 10.55
CA PRO A 19 -45.25 15.05 9.86
C PRO A 19 -45.05 15.00 8.34
N ALA A 20 -45.93 14.24 7.67
CA ALA A 20 -46.08 14.23 6.23
C ALA A 20 -46.83 15.50 5.76
N MET A 21 -46.24 16.24 4.83
CA MET A 21 -46.95 17.25 4.03
C MET A 21 -46.84 16.87 2.55
N ALA A 22 -47.99 16.86 1.90
CA ALA A 22 -48.18 16.45 0.52
C ALA A 22 -47.89 17.58 -0.47
N ALA A 23 -47.34 17.16 -1.61
CA ALA A 23 -47.50 17.64 -2.98
C ALA A 23 -47.44 19.14 -3.30
N ASP A 24 -46.45 19.51 -4.12
CA ASP A 24 -46.72 20.35 -5.28
C ASP A 24 -45.96 19.81 -6.51
N SER A 25 -46.68 19.75 -7.63
CA SER A 25 -46.31 19.15 -8.90
C SER A 25 -45.76 20.23 -9.82
N GLY A 26 -44.43 20.33 -9.92
CA GLY A 26 -43.74 21.17 -10.89
C GLY A 26 -43.06 20.32 -11.97
N GLY A 27 -43.63 20.31 -13.17
CA GLY A 27 -43.03 19.71 -14.35
C GLY A 27 -41.72 20.40 -14.73
N GLY A 28 -40.63 19.65 -14.68
CA GLY A 28 -39.36 20.03 -15.26
C GLY A 28 -38.75 18.80 -15.93
N ASN A 29 -38.60 18.85 -17.26
CA ASN A 29 -37.82 17.90 -18.02
C ASN A 29 -36.37 17.95 -17.53
N GLY A 30 -36.07 17.21 -16.47
CA GLY A 30 -34.70 16.90 -16.08
C GLY A 30 -34.12 15.99 -17.13
N VAL A 31 -33.39 16.56 -18.09
CA VAL A 31 -32.40 15.83 -18.86
C VAL A 31 -31.57 15.07 -17.84
N ALA A 32 -31.72 13.75 -17.80
CA ALA A 32 -30.89 12.90 -16.97
C ALA A 32 -29.46 13.11 -17.44
N THR A 33 -28.71 13.95 -16.75
CA THR A 33 -27.25 13.95 -16.85
C THR A 33 -26.83 12.52 -16.53
N PRO A 34 -26.17 11.79 -17.45
CA PRO A 34 -25.62 10.51 -17.09
C PRO A 34 -24.66 10.77 -15.93
N SER A 35 -25.02 10.27 -14.75
CA SER A 35 -24.08 10.13 -13.65
C SER A 35 -23.00 9.19 -14.15
N VAL A 36 -21.94 9.74 -14.72
CA VAL A 36 -20.72 9.02 -15.02
C VAL A 36 -20.12 8.68 -13.67
N SER A 37 -20.53 7.54 -13.10
CA SER A 37 -19.74 6.91 -12.05
C SER A 37 -18.32 6.81 -12.60
N PRO A 38 -17.28 7.27 -11.88
CA PRO A 38 -15.92 7.11 -12.35
C PRO A 38 -15.69 5.61 -12.56
N SER A 39 -15.58 5.20 -13.82
CA SER A 39 -15.21 3.84 -14.15
C SER A 39 -13.77 3.68 -13.69
N PHE A 40 -13.57 3.00 -12.56
CA PHE A 40 -12.25 2.61 -12.11
C PHE A 40 -11.61 1.79 -13.23
N ASP A 41 -10.51 2.30 -13.77
CA ASP A 41 -9.70 1.57 -14.73
C ASP A 41 -9.11 0.36 -13.99
N ARG A 42 -9.73 -0.82 -14.16
CA ARG A 42 -9.33 -2.06 -13.46
C ARG A 42 -7.95 -2.54 -13.86
N THR A 43 -7.32 -1.91 -14.85
CA THR A 43 -5.95 -2.19 -15.26
C THR A 43 -4.94 -1.29 -14.57
N ALA A 44 -5.38 -0.17 -14.00
CA ALA A 44 -4.50 0.73 -13.28
C ALA A 44 -4.11 0.15 -11.90
N ILE A 45 -2.83 0.29 -11.56
CA ILE A 45 -2.31 -0.05 -10.24
C ILE A 45 -2.41 1.22 -9.39
N HIS A 46 -3.21 1.16 -8.33
CA HIS A 46 -3.41 2.28 -7.43
C HIS A 46 -2.52 2.13 -6.18
N LEU A 47 -1.58 3.06 -6.04
CA LEU A 47 -0.69 3.20 -4.90
C LEU A 47 -1.09 4.45 -4.11
N ALA A 48 -0.69 4.53 -2.85
CA ALA A 48 -0.97 5.71 -2.04
C ALA A 48 -0.38 7.00 -2.64
N ALA A 49 0.75 6.90 -3.34
CA ALA A 49 1.47 8.02 -3.94
C ALA A 49 1.13 8.27 -5.42
N ALA A 50 0.61 7.28 -6.15
CA ALA A 50 0.48 7.33 -7.60
C ALA A 50 -0.57 6.36 -8.14
N THR A 51 -1.05 6.62 -9.36
CA THR A 51 -1.77 5.63 -10.17
C THR A 51 -0.88 5.27 -11.35
N LEU A 52 -0.48 4.01 -11.44
CA LEU A 52 0.39 3.50 -12.51
C LEU A 52 -0.45 2.79 -13.56
N ARG A 53 -0.19 3.10 -14.84
CA ARG A 53 -0.69 2.31 -15.97
C ARG A 53 0.37 1.28 -16.33
N PRO A 54 0.14 -0.02 -16.10
CA PRO A 54 1.08 -1.06 -16.48
C PRO A 54 1.15 -1.17 -17.99
N LEU A 55 2.28 -0.76 -18.56
CA LEU A 55 2.55 -0.86 -19.98
C LEU A 55 3.40 -2.13 -20.25
N PRO A 56 3.20 -2.83 -21.38
CA PRO A 56 3.97 -4.03 -21.71
C PRO A 56 5.49 -3.81 -21.69
N GLU A 57 5.96 -2.68 -22.21
CA GLU A 57 7.39 -2.34 -22.33
C GLU A 57 8.12 -2.14 -21.00
N THR A 58 7.38 -1.86 -19.92
CA THR A 58 7.95 -1.74 -18.56
C THR A 58 7.87 -3.05 -17.76
N SER A 59 7.28 -4.09 -18.35
CA SER A 59 7.08 -5.38 -17.70
C SER A 59 8.24 -6.33 -17.93
N LEU A 60 8.67 -7.02 -16.88
CA LEU A 60 9.62 -8.14 -16.97
C LEU A 60 9.13 -9.27 -17.88
N LEU A 61 7.81 -9.37 -18.10
CA LEU A 61 7.24 -10.39 -18.99
C LEU A 61 7.69 -10.21 -20.45
N PHE A 62 7.97 -8.98 -20.87
CA PHE A 62 8.39 -8.65 -22.22
C PHE A 62 9.87 -8.24 -22.31
N ALA A 63 10.60 -8.23 -21.19
CA ALA A 63 12.02 -7.94 -21.19
C ALA A 63 12.82 -9.05 -21.90
N GLU A 64 13.73 -8.67 -22.80
CA GLU A 64 14.67 -9.60 -23.46
C GLU A 64 15.66 -10.22 -22.48
N ARG A 65 16.02 -9.48 -21.42
CA ARG A 65 16.90 -9.97 -20.36
C ARG A 65 16.10 -10.72 -19.31
N THR A 66 16.55 -11.94 -19.00
CA THR A 66 15.96 -12.79 -17.96
C THR A 66 16.52 -12.53 -16.56
N ALA A 67 17.78 -12.12 -16.48
CA ALA A 67 18.41 -11.70 -15.24
C ALA A 67 17.91 -10.33 -14.79
N VAL A 68 17.36 -10.27 -13.59
CA VAL A 68 16.79 -9.07 -12.97
C VAL A 68 17.50 -8.73 -11.68
N ALA A 69 17.46 -7.45 -11.29
CA ALA A 69 18.04 -7.02 -10.02
C ALA A 69 17.21 -7.60 -8.86
N ALA A 70 17.87 -7.98 -7.77
CA ALA A 70 17.18 -8.36 -6.55
C ALA A 70 16.44 -7.15 -5.96
N GLY A 71 15.30 -7.40 -5.31
CA GLY A 71 14.54 -6.37 -4.61
C GLY A 71 13.04 -6.56 -4.73
N GLU A 72 12.31 -5.49 -4.45
CA GLU A 72 10.85 -5.48 -4.48
C GLU A 72 10.31 -5.15 -5.87
N TYR A 73 9.28 -5.87 -6.26
CA TYR A 73 8.57 -5.72 -7.52
C TYR A 73 7.07 -5.68 -7.25
N ILE A 74 6.33 -5.13 -8.20
CA ILE A 74 4.88 -5.19 -8.22
C ILE A 74 4.47 -6.22 -9.26
N LEU A 75 3.60 -7.13 -8.87
CA LEU A 75 3.02 -8.17 -9.71
C LEU A 75 1.50 -8.01 -9.74
N GLN A 76 0.94 -7.84 -10.94
CA GLN A 76 -0.51 -7.78 -11.16
C GLN A 76 -1.00 -9.07 -11.79
N LEU A 77 -2.07 -9.61 -11.23
CA LEU A 77 -2.76 -10.79 -11.76
C LEU A 77 -3.93 -10.41 -12.67
N ASP A 78 -4.35 -11.34 -13.52
CA ASP A 78 -5.56 -11.23 -14.33
C ASP A 78 -6.88 -11.36 -13.53
N GLY A 79 -6.79 -11.71 -12.25
CA GLY A 79 -7.90 -12.10 -11.40
C GLY A 79 -7.47 -12.43 -9.97
N PRO A 80 -8.37 -12.90 -9.10
CA PRO A 80 -8.07 -13.16 -7.70
C PRO A 80 -6.95 -14.18 -7.51
N MET A 81 -6.22 -14.06 -6.40
CA MET A 81 -5.24 -15.05 -5.96
C MET A 81 -5.98 -16.29 -5.43
N THR A 82 -5.80 -17.43 -6.11
CA THR A 82 -6.25 -18.76 -5.63
C THR A 82 -5.07 -19.54 -5.04
N PRO A 83 -5.32 -20.60 -4.24
CA PRO A 83 -4.24 -21.44 -3.72
C PRO A 83 -3.32 -22.02 -4.81
N GLU A 84 -3.88 -22.41 -5.96
CA GLU A 84 -3.14 -22.97 -7.09
C GLU A 84 -2.24 -21.92 -7.75
N ARG A 85 -2.76 -20.69 -7.90
CA ARG A 85 -1.99 -19.55 -8.42
C ARG A 85 -0.84 -19.19 -7.48
N ARG A 86 -1.10 -19.14 -6.16
CA ARG A 86 -0.06 -18.92 -5.15
C ARG A 86 1.03 -20.00 -5.24
N SER A 87 0.63 -21.27 -5.27
CA SER A 87 1.59 -22.38 -5.38
C SER A 87 2.42 -22.31 -6.67
N SER A 88 1.81 -21.89 -7.78
CA SER A 88 2.53 -21.69 -9.05
C SER A 88 3.54 -20.55 -9.00
N LEU A 89 3.23 -19.44 -8.31
CA LEU A 89 4.16 -18.34 -8.07
C LEU A 89 5.32 -18.76 -7.17
N GLU A 90 5.03 -19.47 -6.08
CA GLU A 90 6.05 -20.00 -5.16
C GLU A 90 6.97 -20.98 -5.88
N ALA A 91 6.42 -21.87 -6.72
CA ALA A 91 7.21 -22.78 -7.56
C ALA A 91 8.07 -22.04 -8.59
N ALA A 92 7.64 -20.86 -9.07
CA ALA A 92 8.45 -19.99 -9.90
C ALA A 92 9.58 -19.30 -9.12
N GLY A 93 9.53 -19.32 -7.78
CA GLY A 93 10.49 -18.65 -6.90
C GLY A 93 10.04 -17.26 -6.45
N VAL A 94 8.74 -16.95 -6.54
CA VAL A 94 8.16 -15.68 -6.10
C VAL A 94 7.26 -15.92 -4.90
N ILE A 95 7.50 -15.21 -3.81
CA ILE A 95 6.65 -15.23 -2.63
C ILE A 95 5.76 -13.97 -2.64
N PRO A 96 4.43 -14.10 -2.80
CA PRO A 96 3.52 -12.96 -2.73
C PRO A 96 3.53 -12.37 -1.33
N GLY A 97 3.94 -11.11 -1.23
CA GLY A 97 3.88 -10.32 0.00
C GLY A 97 2.59 -9.52 0.08
N ASP A 98 2.72 -8.21 0.10
CA ASP A 98 1.64 -7.31 0.48
C ASP A 98 0.63 -7.09 -0.64
N TYR A 99 -0.65 -7.12 -0.29
CA TYR A 99 -1.72 -6.87 -1.25
C TYR A 99 -1.86 -5.36 -1.56
N LEU A 100 -2.06 -5.08 -2.84
CA LEU A 100 -2.46 -3.79 -3.41
C LEU A 100 -3.82 -3.98 -4.14
N PRO A 101 -4.64 -2.92 -4.26
CA PRO A 101 -5.92 -3.01 -4.97
C PRO A 101 -5.79 -3.61 -6.39
N PHE A 102 -6.88 -4.20 -6.88
CA PHE A 102 -6.98 -4.80 -8.22
C PHE A 102 -6.00 -5.96 -8.44
N HIS A 103 -6.00 -6.94 -7.54
CA HIS A 103 -5.24 -8.20 -7.67
C HIS A 103 -3.74 -7.99 -7.87
N THR A 104 -3.22 -6.96 -7.22
CA THR A 104 -1.83 -6.56 -7.32
C THR A 104 -1.13 -6.90 -6.02
N TYR A 105 0.12 -7.33 -6.09
CA TYR A 105 0.91 -7.76 -4.95
C TYR A 105 2.30 -7.18 -5.04
N VAL A 106 2.86 -6.79 -3.89
CA VAL A 106 4.30 -6.59 -3.77
C VAL A 106 4.94 -7.96 -3.60
N ILE A 107 6.01 -8.20 -4.36
CA ILE A 107 6.77 -9.44 -4.33
C ILE A 107 8.26 -9.14 -4.13
N HIS A 108 8.95 -10.04 -3.44
CA HIS A 108 10.40 -10.02 -3.39
C HIS A 108 10.98 -10.92 -4.48
N ILE A 109 12.01 -10.42 -5.17
CA ILE A 109 12.78 -11.16 -6.17
C ILE A 109 14.23 -11.28 -5.68
N ASP A 110 14.73 -12.50 -5.61
CA ASP A 110 16.13 -12.78 -5.26
C ASP A 110 17.10 -12.51 -6.41
N ARG A 111 18.38 -12.33 -6.09
CA ARG A 111 19.46 -12.02 -7.07
C ARG A 111 19.58 -13.03 -8.22
N ASN A 112 19.23 -14.29 -7.97
CA ASN A 112 19.37 -15.38 -8.94
C ASN A 112 18.04 -15.77 -9.59
N PHE A 113 17.02 -14.91 -9.50
CA PHE A 113 15.72 -15.16 -10.08
C PHE A 113 15.75 -15.11 -11.60
N ASP A 114 15.09 -16.07 -12.23
CA ASP A 114 14.92 -16.14 -13.68
C ASP A 114 13.51 -15.66 -14.06
N ALA A 115 13.43 -14.46 -14.64
CA ALA A 115 12.17 -13.87 -15.05
C ALA A 115 11.41 -14.68 -16.12
N SER A 116 12.08 -15.60 -16.84
CA SER A 116 11.41 -16.47 -17.81
C SER A 116 10.33 -17.36 -17.17
N ARG A 117 10.48 -17.69 -15.88
CA ARG A 117 9.50 -18.48 -15.13
C ARG A 117 8.15 -17.79 -14.99
N LEU A 118 8.15 -16.46 -14.87
CA LEU A 118 6.90 -15.68 -14.78
C LEU A 118 6.19 -15.59 -16.13
N LYS A 119 6.94 -15.63 -17.23
CA LYS A 119 6.37 -15.62 -18.59
C LYS A 119 5.53 -16.86 -18.89
N LEU A 120 5.78 -17.97 -18.17
CA LEU A 120 5.02 -19.21 -18.28
C LEU A 120 3.68 -19.18 -17.54
N LEU A 121 3.48 -18.18 -16.67
CA LEU A 121 2.26 -18.05 -15.86
C LEU A 121 1.26 -17.14 -16.57
N SER A 122 0.34 -17.72 -17.33
CA SER A 122 -0.64 -16.98 -18.13
C SER A 122 -1.55 -16.04 -17.32
N PHE A 123 -1.70 -16.28 -16.02
CA PHE A 123 -2.48 -15.46 -15.11
C PHE A 123 -1.73 -14.24 -14.57
N VAL A 124 -0.43 -14.10 -14.87
CA VAL A 124 0.38 -12.92 -14.53
C VAL A 124 0.29 -11.90 -15.65
N ARG A 125 -0.27 -10.74 -15.36
CA ARG A 125 -0.54 -9.69 -16.35
C ARG A 125 0.62 -8.73 -16.52
N TRP A 126 1.28 -8.37 -15.42
CA TRP A 126 2.35 -7.39 -15.43
C TRP A 126 3.27 -7.58 -14.22
N VAL A 127 4.57 -7.34 -14.43
CA VAL A 127 5.57 -7.36 -13.36
C VAL A 127 6.56 -6.22 -13.58
N GLY A 128 6.67 -5.28 -12.66
CA GLY A 128 7.60 -4.15 -12.77
C GLY A 128 8.29 -3.83 -11.45
N ALA A 129 9.43 -3.13 -11.54
CA ALA A 129 10.21 -2.76 -10.36
C ALA A 129 9.41 -1.88 -9.41
N PHE A 130 9.55 -2.10 -8.10
CA PHE A 130 8.97 -1.22 -7.10
C PHE A 130 9.79 0.08 -7.02
N GLU A 131 9.22 1.20 -7.42
CA GLU A 131 9.95 2.47 -7.38
C GLU A 131 10.00 3.07 -5.97
N PRO A 132 11.16 3.58 -5.54
CA PRO A 132 11.30 4.21 -4.22
C PRO A 132 10.30 5.36 -3.99
N ALA A 133 9.94 6.10 -5.05
CA ALA A 133 8.97 7.18 -4.98
C ALA A 133 7.60 6.75 -4.39
N TRP A 134 7.26 5.46 -4.49
CA TRP A 134 5.99 4.92 -3.99
C TRP A 134 5.99 4.64 -2.48
N LYS A 135 7.15 4.65 -1.83
CA LYS A 135 7.27 4.47 -0.38
C LYS A 135 6.78 5.69 0.40
N ARG A 136 6.69 6.87 -0.22
CA ARG A 136 6.38 8.13 0.47
C ARG A 136 4.91 8.49 0.39
N HIS A 137 4.26 8.72 1.53
CA HIS A 137 2.91 9.29 1.53
C HIS A 137 2.90 10.74 0.97
N PRO A 138 1.96 11.11 0.07
CA PRO A 138 1.95 12.43 -0.58
C PRO A 138 1.85 13.61 0.41
N ASP A 139 1.15 13.43 1.53
CA ASP A 139 0.98 14.48 2.55
C ASP A 139 2.25 14.88 3.31
N ILE A 140 3.32 14.06 3.28
CA ILE A 140 4.58 14.38 3.98
C ILE A 140 5.22 15.65 3.39
N GLY A 141 5.14 15.82 2.06
CA GLY A 141 5.64 17.02 1.39
C GLY A 141 4.80 18.28 1.62
N ARG A 142 3.54 18.14 2.05
CA ARG A 142 2.69 19.28 2.41
C ARG A 142 3.08 19.79 3.80
N ARG A 143 3.14 18.90 4.79
CA ARG A 143 3.45 19.26 6.19
C ARG A 143 4.86 19.81 6.39
N ALA A 144 5.83 19.33 5.62
CA ALA A 144 7.20 19.83 5.69
C ALA A 144 7.35 21.31 5.26
N ARG A 145 6.45 21.80 4.39
CA ARG A 145 6.45 23.19 3.91
C ARG A 145 5.79 24.15 4.91
N ASP A 146 4.95 23.62 5.81
CA ASP A 146 4.08 24.40 6.69
C ASP A 146 4.69 24.70 8.07
N GLY A 147 6.00 24.44 8.29
CA GLY A 147 6.75 25.12 9.36
C GLY A 147 7.34 24.28 10.52
N GLY A 148 7.77 23.04 10.28
CA GLY A 148 8.60 22.28 11.23
C GLY A 148 9.98 21.95 10.66
N GLY A 149 11.03 21.95 11.49
CA GLY A 149 12.34 21.39 11.12
C GLY A 149 12.34 19.85 11.10
N GLU A 150 11.38 19.24 11.80
CA GLU A 150 11.26 17.80 12.01
C GLU A 150 9.83 17.30 11.75
N SER A 151 9.71 16.01 11.48
CA SER A 151 8.46 15.28 11.30
C SER A 151 8.38 14.06 12.20
N ASN A 152 7.17 13.75 12.68
CA ASN A 152 6.86 12.47 13.31
C ASN A 152 6.24 11.54 12.25
N LEU A 153 6.92 10.44 11.96
CA LEU A 153 6.54 9.50 10.91
C LEU A 153 6.31 8.09 11.48
N THR A 154 5.52 7.31 10.75
CA THR A 154 5.40 5.87 10.97
C THR A 154 6.07 5.19 9.77
N VAL A 155 7.18 4.49 10.02
CA VAL A 155 7.89 3.71 9.00
C VAL A 155 7.40 2.28 9.06
N THR A 156 6.78 1.80 7.99
CA THR A 156 6.33 0.41 7.85
C THR A 156 7.34 -0.39 7.05
N LEU A 157 7.70 -1.57 7.53
CA LEU A 157 8.61 -2.48 6.82
C LEU A 157 7.86 -3.39 5.84
N PHE A 158 8.57 -3.92 4.85
CA PHE A 158 8.09 -5.03 4.04
C PHE A 158 7.93 -6.30 4.88
N THR A 159 6.97 -7.14 4.50
CA THR A 159 6.79 -8.46 5.10
C THR A 159 8.08 -9.29 4.99
N GLY A 160 8.54 -9.85 6.11
CA GLY A 160 9.77 -10.66 6.17
C GLY A 160 11.08 -9.89 6.34
N ALA A 161 11.07 -8.55 6.33
CA ALA A 161 12.26 -7.76 6.59
C ALA A 161 12.74 -7.91 8.04
N ASP A 162 14.07 -7.94 8.25
CA ASP A 162 14.68 -8.00 9.60
C ASP A 162 14.47 -6.67 10.35
N PRO A 163 13.68 -6.66 11.45
CA PRO A 163 13.41 -5.45 12.22
C PRO A 163 14.66 -4.85 12.88
N ILE A 164 15.62 -5.68 13.29
CA ILE A 164 16.83 -5.24 13.98
C ILE A 164 17.75 -4.54 12.98
N ALA A 165 17.97 -5.13 11.81
CA ALA A 165 18.73 -4.51 10.74
C ALA A 165 18.06 -3.22 10.24
N ALA A 166 16.74 -3.21 10.08
CA ALA A 166 15.97 -2.05 9.65
C ALA A 166 16.06 -0.89 10.66
N ARG A 167 15.90 -1.17 11.97
CA ARG A 167 16.11 -0.17 13.03
C ARG A 167 17.49 0.49 12.94
N ARG A 168 18.55 -0.33 12.84
CA ARG A 168 19.93 0.18 12.71
C ARG A 168 20.13 1.01 11.45
N ALA A 169 19.42 0.69 10.37
CA ALA A 169 19.46 1.49 9.14
C ALA A 169 18.77 2.85 9.33
N ILE A 170 17.61 2.86 9.98
CA ILE A 170 16.87 4.10 10.29
C ILE A 170 17.67 4.99 11.25
N GLU A 171 18.26 4.44 12.31
CA GLU A 171 19.07 5.20 13.29
C GLU A 171 20.37 5.76 12.70
N ARG A 172 20.80 5.28 11.52
CA ARG A 172 21.93 5.86 10.76
C ARG A 172 21.54 7.06 9.92
N VAL A 173 20.25 7.32 9.72
CA VAL A 173 19.77 8.51 9.02
C VAL A 173 19.96 9.73 9.92
N ASN A 174 20.53 10.80 9.37
CA ASN A 174 20.93 11.96 10.14
C ASN A 174 19.74 12.57 10.92
N GLY A 175 19.85 12.58 12.25
CA GLY A 175 18.83 13.12 13.16
C GLY A 175 17.59 12.25 13.35
N ALA A 176 17.55 11.03 12.78
CA ALA A 176 16.44 10.12 13.00
C ALA A 176 16.50 9.49 14.39
N VAL A 177 15.39 9.55 15.13
CA VAL A 177 15.23 8.93 16.45
C VAL A 177 14.05 7.97 16.41
N VAL A 178 14.30 6.70 16.72
CA VAL A 178 13.26 5.66 16.76
C VAL A 178 12.72 5.52 18.18
N HIS A 179 11.45 5.85 18.38
CA HIS A 179 10.80 5.84 19.69
C HIS A 179 10.19 4.49 20.06
N HIS A 180 9.50 3.87 19.11
CA HIS A 180 8.69 2.68 19.38
C HIS A 180 8.65 1.77 18.16
N ALA A 181 8.53 0.46 18.40
CA ALA A 181 8.29 -0.55 17.38
C ALA A 181 7.01 -1.32 17.72
N ALA A 182 6.14 -1.54 16.75
CA ALA A 182 4.90 -2.29 16.91
C ALA A 182 4.67 -3.23 15.73
N ASP A 183 3.99 -4.35 15.96
CA ASP A 183 3.36 -5.12 14.90
C ASP A 183 1.94 -4.58 14.67
N VAL A 184 1.67 -4.11 13.46
CA VAL A 184 0.38 -3.56 13.05
C VAL A 184 -0.02 -4.18 11.73
N GLY A 185 -1.10 -4.97 11.75
CA GLY A 185 -1.62 -5.59 10.54
C GLY A 185 -0.67 -6.61 9.89
N GLY A 186 0.22 -7.23 10.66
CA GLY A 186 1.22 -8.18 10.16
C GLY A 186 2.50 -7.52 9.64
N HIS A 187 2.66 -6.21 9.85
CA HIS A 187 3.87 -5.48 9.50
C HIS A 187 4.52 -4.87 10.74
N VAL A 188 5.84 -4.93 10.80
CA VAL A 188 6.59 -4.15 11.78
C VAL A 188 6.58 -2.69 11.36
N THR A 189 6.24 -1.84 12.32
CA THR A 189 6.19 -0.39 12.18
C THR A 189 7.07 0.28 13.22
N PHE A 190 7.79 1.31 12.82
CA PHE A 190 8.56 2.18 13.72
C PHE A 190 7.94 3.56 13.78
N ARG A 191 7.73 4.08 14.98
CA ARG A 191 7.39 5.49 15.18
C ARG A 191 8.68 6.27 15.40
N ILE A 192 8.93 7.27 14.56
CA ILE A 192 10.18 8.02 14.54
C ILE A 192 9.96 9.53 14.56
N THR A 193 10.96 10.26 15.02
CA THR A 193 11.14 11.69 14.72
C THR A 193 12.35 11.85 13.83
N ILE A 194 12.27 12.71 12.81
CA ILE A 194 13.36 12.90 11.84
C ILE A 194 13.32 14.33 11.26
N PRO A 195 14.49 14.95 10.96
CA PRO A 195 14.55 16.19 10.21
C PRO A 195 13.88 16.06 8.84
N ASN A 196 13.14 17.08 8.43
CA ASN A 196 12.43 17.07 7.14
C ASN A 196 13.37 16.89 5.94
N ALA A 197 14.59 17.44 6.03
CA ALA A 197 15.63 17.29 5.02
C ALA A 197 16.20 15.87 4.89
N ALA A 198 15.99 15.00 5.88
CA ALA A 198 16.50 13.63 5.90
C ALA A 198 15.44 12.58 5.53
N ILE A 199 14.19 12.97 5.31
CA ILE A 199 13.08 12.05 5.00
C ILE A 199 13.36 11.20 3.76
N ASP A 200 13.93 11.81 2.70
CA ASP A 200 14.20 11.08 1.46
C ASP A 200 15.28 9.99 1.63
N GLN A 201 16.07 10.02 2.71
CA GLN A 201 17.03 8.96 3.03
C GLN A 201 16.34 7.68 3.53
N LEU A 202 15.14 7.79 4.11
CA LEU A 202 14.36 6.61 4.55
C LEU A 202 13.85 5.78 3.36
N VAL A 203 13.57 6.45 2.24
CA VAL A 203 13.07 5.83 1.02
C VAL A 203 14.13 4.91 0.39
N ALA A 204 15.41 5.22 0.60
CA ALA A 204 16.54 4.41 0.15
C ALA A 204 16.79 3.15 0.99
N ILE A 205 16.08 2.95 2.11
CA ILE A 205 16.23 1.75 2.92
C ILE A 205 15.41 0.63 2.29
N ASP A 206 16.07 -0.46 1.87
CA ASP A 206 15.42 -1.58 1.18
C ASP A 206 14.27 -2.18 1.99
N ALA A 207 14.48 -2.38 3.29
CA ALA A 207 13.47 -2.92 4.21
C ALA A 207 12.22 -2.04 4.38
N VAL A 208 12.30 -0.75 4.06
CA VAL A 208 11.18 0.20 4.23
C VAL A 208 10.20 0.05 3.08
N ARG A 209 8.95 -0.21 3.42
CA ARG A 209 7.82 -0.27 2.49
C ARG A 209 7.14 1.08 2.33
N PHE A 210 6.90 1.75 3.44
CA PHE A 210 6.07 2.95 3.46
C PHE A 210 6.46 3.89 4.60
N ILE A 211 6.37 5.19 4.36
CA ILE A 211 6.58 6.27 5.34
C ILE A 211 5.47 7.31 5.27
#